data_AF-A0A936DX34-F1
#
_entry.id   AF-A0A936DX34-F1
#
_cell.length_a   1.000
_cell.length_b   1.000
_cell.length_c   1.000
_cell.angle_alpha   90.00
_cell.angle_beta   90.00
_cell.angle_gamma   90.00
#
_symmetry.space_group_name_H-M   'P 1'
#
loop_
_entity.id
_entity.type
_entity.pdbx_description
1 polymer ?
#
loop_
_entity_poly.entity_id
_entity_poly.type
_entity_poly.pdbx_seq_one_letter_code
_entity_poly.pdbx_strand_id
1 'polypeptide(L)'
;MGLTEDQRNAAHTPSSVAVTAGAGTGKTFMLAARYLFHLQEQHLSPLEVVAITFTERAANELRSRIRHTVITEFPDHPEREEIIAEL
;
A
#
# COMPACT_ATOMS: atom_id res chain seq x y z
N MET A 1 8.97 -9.64 6.32
CA MET A 1 8.00 -9.82 7.42
C MET A 1 6.61 -9.81 6.78
N GLY A 2 5.78 -10.82 7.02
CA GLY A 2 4.47 -10.94 6.36
C GLY A 2 3.35 -10.25 7.14
N LEU A 3 2.22 -9.97 6.48
CA LEU A 3 0.98 -9.55 7.15
C LEU A 3 0.47 -10.67 8.06
N THR A 4 -0.07 -10.31 9.22
CA THR A 4 -0.91 -11.21 10.00
C THR A 4 -2.22 -11.51 9.24
N GLU A 5 -2.97 -12.50 9.71
CA GLU A 5 -4.26 -12.85 9.10
C GLU A 5 -5.24 -11.67 9.12
N ASP A 6 -5.41 -10.99 10.25
CA ASP A 6 -6.27 -9.80 10.36
C ASP A 6 -5.82 -8.66 9.44
N GLN A 7 -4.51 -8.44 9.33
CA GLN A 7 -3.96 -7.41 8.45
C GLN A 7 -4.17 -7.74 6.98
N ARG A 8 -4.05 -9.02 6.60
CA ARG A 8 -4.31 -9.50 5.23
C ARG A 8 -5.77 -9.31 4.88
N ASN A 9 -6.67 -9.71 5.77
CA ASN A 9 -8.11 -9.55 5.59
C ASN A 9 -8.50 -8.07 5.46
N ALA A 10 -7.93 -7.20 6.28
CA ALA A 10 -8.13 -5.75 6.17
C ALA A 10 -7.49 -5.13 4.91
N ALA A 11 -6.34 -5.64 4.46
CA ALA A 11 -5.66 -5.11 3.29
C ALA A 11 -6.34 -5.52 1.97
N HIS A 12 -6.85 -6.75 1.87
CA HIS A 12 -7.32 -7.33 0.61
C HIS A 12 -8.85 -7.29 0.46
N THR A 13 -9.59 -6.77 1.44
CA THR A 13 -11.04 -6.62 1.29
C THR A 13 -11.38 -5.48 0.30
N PRO A 14 -12.28 -5.70 -0.67
CA PRO A 14 -12.73 -4.66 -1.59
C PRO A 14 -13.68 -3.64 -0.93
N SER A 15 -14.20 -3.93 0.27
CA SER A 15 -15.11 -3.05 1.00
C SER A 15 -14.37 -2.02 1.85
N SER A 16 -15.12 -1.02 2.34
CA SER A 16 -14.65 -0.17 3.44
C SER A 16 -14.42 -0.99 4.70
N VAL A 17 -13.34 -0.67 5.42
CA VAL A 17 -12.90 -1.37 6.62
C VAL A 17 -12.41 -0.36 7.66
N ALA A 18 -12.83 -0.54 8.90
CA ALA A 18 -12.31 0.19 10.05
C ALA A 18 -11.38 -0.74 10.84
N VAL A 19 -10.13 -0.32 11.04
CA VAL A 19 -9.11 -1.10 11.75
C VAL A 19 -8.77 -0.44 13.08
N THR A 20 -8.86 -1.19 14.16
CA THR A 20 -8.37 -0.77 15.47
C THR A 20 -6.97 -1.35 15.68
N ALA A 21 -5.97 -0.50 15.92
CA ALA A 21 -4.58 -0.92 15.96
C ALA A 21 -3.73 -0.11 16.96
N GLY A 22 -3.09 -0.81 17.90
CA GLY A 22 -2.19 -0.22 18.89
C GLY A 22 -0.90 0.38 18.30
N ALA A 23 -0.10 1.05 19.11
CA ALA A 23 1.23 1.52 18.69
C ALA A 23 2.13 0.33 18.30
N GLY A 24 2.98 0.49 17.29
CA GLY A 24 3.94 -0.55 16.86
C GLY A 24 3.35 -1.76 16.13
N THR A 25 2.04 -1.82 15.89
CA THR A 25 1.36 -2.97 15.27
C THR A 25 1.43 -3.03 13.75
N GLY A 26 2.24 -2.18 13.10
CA GLY A 26 2.41 -2.21 11.65
C GLY A 26 1.31 -1.54 10.83
N LYS A 27 0.60 -0.53 11.36
CA LYS A 27 -0.44 0.24 10.63
C LYS A 27 0.01 0.70 9.25
N THR A 28 1.17 1.35 9.15
CA THR A 28 1.72 1.84 7.88
C THR A 28 2.06 0.70 6.92
N PHE A 29 2.53 -0.43 7.45
CA PHE A 29 2.83 -1.62 6.65
C PHE A 29 1.55 -2.23 6.05
N MET A 30 0.49 -2.34 6.84
CA MET A 30 -0.82 -2.80 6.35
C MET A 30 -1.42 -1.82 5.34
N LEU A 31 -1.31 -0.51 5.56
CA LEU A 31 -1.78 0.50 4.61
C LEU A 31 -1.03 0.43 3.27
N ALA A 32 0.29 0.20 3.29
CA ALA A 32 1.08 -0.01 2.08
C ALA A 32 0.61 -1.26 1.31
N ALA A 33 0.38 -2.37 2.02
CA ALA A 33 -0.12 -3.60 1.40
C ALA A 33 -1.51 -3.40 0.79
N ARG A 34 -2.40 -2.64 1.44
CA ARG A 34 -3.72 -2.30 0.89
C ARG A 34 -3.61 -1.48 -0.38
N TYR A 35 -2.72 -0.48 -0.41
CA TYR A 35 -2.47 0.31 -1.61
C TYR A 35 -1.98 -0.57 -2.77
N LEU A 36 -0.98 -1.42 -2.50
CA LEU A 36 -0.42 -2.35 -3.48
C LEU A 36 -1.45 -3.38 -3.99
N PHE A 37 -2.34 -3.86 -3.12
CA PHE A 37 -3.44 -4.73 -3.52
C PHE A 37 -4.37 -4.06 -4.54
N HIS A 38 -4.69 -2.78 -4.35
CA HIS A 38 -5.49 -2.02 -5.32
C HIS A 38 -4.77 -1.83 -6.67
N LEU A 39 -3.45 -1.60 -6.66
CA LEU A 39 -2.69 -1.54 -7.91
C LEU A 39 -2.67 -2.90 -8.62
N GLN A 40 -2.34 -3.97 -7.89
CA GLN A 40 -2.07 -5.29 -8.49
C GLN A 40 -3.34 -6.03 -8.89
N GLU A 41 -4.32 -6.13 -7.98
CA GLU A 41 -5.50 -6.99 -8.16
C GLU A 41 -6.69 -6.23 -8.76
N GLN A 42 -6.73 -4.91 -8.61
CA GLN A 42 -7.79 -4.08 -9.18
C GLN A 42 -7.33 -3.25 -10.39
N HIS A 43 -6.05 -3.34 -10.76
CA HIS A 43 -5.46 -2.62 -11.88
C HIS A 43 -5.74 -1.11 -11.86
N LEU A 44 -5.79 -0.54 -10.65
CA LEU A 44 -5.94 0.91 -10.49
C LEU A 44 -4.60 1.59 -10.73
N SER A 45 -4.63 2.73 -11.41
CA SER A 45 -3.48 3.62 -11.53
C SER A 45 -3.14 4.23 -10.16
N PRO A 46 -1.86 4.54 -9.87
CA PRO A 46 -1.48 5.33 -8.70
C PRO A 46 -2.27 6.62 -8.51
N LEU A 47 -2.70 7.23 -9.63
CA LEU A 47 -3.45 8.48 -9.64
C LEU A 47 -4.91 8.30 -9.20
N GLU A 48 -5.42 7.06 -9.18
CA GLU A 48 -6.77 6.71 -8.73
C GLU A 48 -6.84 6.37 -7.23
N VAL A 49 -5.69 6.18 -6.58
CA VAL A 49 -5.62 5.76 -5.17
C VAL A 49 -4.96 6.84 -4.31
N VAL A 50 -5.69 7.34 -3.31
CA VAL A 50 -5.18 8.33 -2.35
C VAL A 50 -4.93 7.66 -1.00
N ALA A 51 -3.69 7.74 -0.52
CA ALA A 51 -3.32 7.34 0.84
C ALA A 51 -2.93 8.56 1.68
N ILE A 52 -3.59 8.74 2.82
CA ILE A 52 -3.43 9.92 3.68
C ILE A 52 -2.82 9.49 5.02
N THR A 53 -1.87 10.28 5.53
CA THR A 53 -1.32 10.12 6.88
C THR A 53 -1.26 11.46 7.59
N PHE A 54 -1.12 11.44 8.93
CA PHE A 54 -1.13 12.67 9.73
C PHE A 54 0.16 13.50 9.62
N THR A 55 1.27 12.91 9.19
CA THR A 55 2.57 13.60 9.16
C THR A 55 3.28 13.38 7.84
N GLU A 56 4.01 14.40 7.39
CA GLU A 56 4.87 14.32 6.20
C GLU A 56 5.85 13.14 6.26
N ARG A 57 6.42 12.87 7.43
CA ARG A 57 7.34 11.75 7.62
C ARG A 57 6.66 10.41 7.34
N ALA A 58 5.44 10.20 7.84
CA ALA A 58 4.69 8.97 7.62
C ALA A 58 4.25 8.82 6.16
N ALA A 59 3.87 9.92 5.51
CA ALA A 59 3.54 9.94 4.08
C ALA A 59 4.75 9.54 3.23
N ASN A 60 5.91 10.14 3.49
CA ASN A 60 7.15 9.83 2.78
C ASN A 60 7.62 8.38 3.01
N GLU A 61 7.48 7.86 4.22
CA GLU A 61 7.79 6.45 4.51
C GLU A 61 6.86 5.51 3.75
N LEU A 62 5.56 5.80 3.74
CA LEU A 62 4.56 5.01 3.02
C LEU A 62 4.86 5.00 1.51
N ARG A 63 5.08 6.19 0.92
CA ARG A 63 5.43 6.36 -0.49
C ARG A 63 6.70 5.59 -0.86
N SER A 64 7.76 5.75 -0.08
CA SER A 64 9.03 5.04 -0.28
C SER A 64 8.87 3.52 -0.23
N ARG A 65 8.05 3.02 0.70
CA ARG A 65 7.78 1.59 0.85
C ARG A 65 7.03 1.02 -0.35
N ILE A 66 5.97 1.68 -0.80
CA ILE A 66 5.19 1.26 -1.97
C ILE A 66 6.09 1.24 -3.21
N ARG A 67 6.83 2.33 -3.46
CA ARG A 67 7.78 2.43 -4.58
C ARG A 67 8.81 1.30 -4.55
N HIS A 68 9.40 1.01 -3.38
CA HIS A 68 10.36 -0.08 -3.24
C HIS A 68 9.73 -1.43 -3.57
N THR A 69 8.56 -1.74 -3.03
CA THR A 69 7.86 -3.00 -3.30
C THR A 69 7.52 -3.14 -4.78
N VAL A 70 7.05 -2.10 -5.46
CA VAL A 70 6.79 -2.14 -6.91
C VAL A 70 8.07 -2.44 -7.70
N ILE A 71 9.20 -1.82 -7.32
CA ILE A 71 10.49 -2.06 -7.98
C ILE A 71 10.94 -3.51 -7.85
N THR A 72 10.75 -4.12 -6.67
CA THR A 72 11.31 -5.43 -6.33
C THR A 72 10.36 -6.61 -6.57
N GLU A 73 9.06 -6.41 -6.42
CA GLU A 73 8.07 -7.50 -6.40
C GLU A 73 7.15 -7.48 -7.64
N PHE A 74 7.03 -6.35 -8.35
CA PHE A 74 6.14 -6.20 -9.52
C PHE A 74 6.91 -5.97 -10.83
N PRO A 75 7.86 -6.85 -11.22
CA PRO A 75 8.70 -6.62 -12.40
C PRO A 75 7.90 -6.55 -13.72
N ASP A 76 6.79 -7.27 -13.80
CA ASP A 76 6.00 -7.43 -15.03
C ASP A 76 4.70 -6.58 -15.03
N HIS A 77 4.53 -5.66 -14.07
CA HIS A 77 3.33 -4.83 -14.02
C HIS A 77 3.30 -3.86 -15.20
N PRO A 78 2.20 -3.77 -15.98
CA PRO A 78 2.15 -3.00 -17.22
C PRO A 78 2.43 -1.51 -17.00
N GLU A 79 2.01 -0.97 -15.85
CA GLU A 79 2.19 0.44 -15.49
C GLU A 79 3.38 0.69 -14.55
N ARG A 80 4.32 -0.27 -14.44
CA ARG A 80 5.42 -0.20 -13.46
C ARG A 80 6.20 1.11 -13.52
N GLU A 81 6.54 1.58 -14.72
CA GLU A 81 7.33 2.81 -14.90
C GLU A 81 6.56 4.05 -14.45
N GLU A 82 5.25 4.10 -14.75
CA GLU A 82 4.36 5.19 -14.32
C GLU A 82 4.19 5.18 -12.80
N ILE A 83 3.98 4.00 -12.20
CA ILE A 83 3.91 3.84 -10.74
C ILE A 83 5.19 4.35 -10.07
N ILE A 84 6.36 4.07 -10.63
CA ILE A 84 7.65 4.55 -10.11
C ILE A 84 7.89 6.04 -10.39
N ALA A 85 7.28 6.62 -11.42
CA ALA A 85 7.41 8.05 -11.71
C ALA A 85 6.53 8.88 -10.75
N GLU A 86 5.32 8.41 -10.48
CA GLU A 86 4.33 9.09 -9.65
C GLU A 86 4.58 8.92 -8.14
N LEU A 87 5.27 7.84 -7.73
CA LEU A 87 5.73 7.55 -6.35
C LEU A 87 7.22 7.79 -6.15
#